data_AF-A0A971GQ49-F1
#
_entry.id   AF-A0A971GQ49-F1
#
_cell.length_a   1.000
_cell.length_b   1.000
_cell.length_c   1.000
_cell.angle_alpha   90.00
_cell.angle_beta   90.00
_cell.angle_gamma   90.00
#
_symmetry.space_group_name_H-M   'P 1'
#
loop_
_entity.id
_entity.type
_entity.pdbx_description
1 polymer ?
#
loop_
_entity_poly.entity_id
_entity_poly.type
_entity_poly.pdbx_seq_one_letter_code
_entity_poly.pdbx_strand_id
1 'polypeptide(L)'
;TAEEILAFMLRWAGEYQPSLAGLMADNSDKLLKIFDIDRGGPKPRKDLVYGRQIFEFISYFFDEHFMIRDDFPSECSPGDIKEILRRYLASYDEADDNETWFGKIRRITADLGYAVKPKDYKKNPEQYKGHVGHVRNVIRIAVTGRSSSPDLWTIQQIMGAQTVRRRIAEAHGLFD
;
A
#
# COMPACT_ATOMS: atom_id res chain seq x y z
N THR A 1 -14.82 -16.63 4.19
CA THR A 1 -13.53 -16.84 3.50
C THR A 1 -13.37 -15.79 2.39
N ALA A 2 -12.27 -15.80 1.63
CA ALA A 2 -12.11 -14.89 0.50
C ALA A 2 -13.17 -15.16 -0.59
N GLU A 3 -13.52 -16.43 -0.82
CA GLU A 3 -14.53 -16.87 -1.78
C GLU A 3 -15.92 -16.36 -1.39
N GLU A 4 -16.29 -16.45 -0.12
CA GLU A 4 -17.57 -15.93 0.37
C GLU A 4 -17.69 -14.41 0.18
N ILE A 5 -16.59 -13.68 0.38
CA ILE A 5 -16.55 -12.22 0.17
C ILE A 5 -16.65 -11.90 -1.32
N LEU A 6 -15.92 -12.60 -2.18
CA LEU A 6 -16.03 -12.41 -3.63
C LEU A 6 -17.47 -12.68 -4.11
N ALA A 7 -18.07 -13.80 -3.70
CA ALA A 7 -19.43 -14.16 -4.08
C ALA A 7 -20.44 -13.11 -3.60
N PHE A 8 -20.27 -12.59 -2.38
CA PHE A 8 -21.06 -11.47 -1.87
C PHE A 8 -20.87 -10.20 -2.72
N MET A 9 -19.63 -9.84 -3.04
CA MET A 9 -19.32 -8.62 -3.78
C MET A 9 -19.84 -8.65 -5.22
N LEU A 10 -19.76 -9.79 -5.90
CA LEU A 10 -20.32 -9.96 -7.25
C LEU A 10 -21.84 -9.80 -7.26
N ARG A 11 -22.55 -10.40 -6.30
CA ARG A 11 -24.01 -10.21 -6.16
C ARG A 11 -24.37 -8.77 -5.85
N TRP A 12 -23.71 -8.18 -4.86
CA TRP A 12 -23.94 -6.79 -4.46
C TRP A 12 -23.67 -5.81 -5.62
N ALA A 13 -22.59 -6.01 -6.38
CA ALA A 13 -22.29 -5.16 -7.54
C ALA A 13 -23.34 -5.31 -8.63
N GLY A 14 -23.79 -6.54 -8.93
CA GLY A 14 -24.87 -6.78 -9.89
C GLY A 14 -26.18 -6.08 -9.55
N GLU A 15 -26.55 -6.06 -8.27
CA GLU A 15 -27.80 -5.44 -7.81
C GLU A 15 -27.71 -3.92 -7.64
N TYR A 16 -26.58 -3.40 -7.14
CA TYR A 16 -26.49 -2.02 -6.65
C TYR A 16 -25.46 -1.15 -7.38
N GLN A 17 -24.52 -1.73 -8.13
CA GLN A 17 -23.45 -1.01 -8.83
C GLN A 17 -23.10 -1.69 -10.18
N PRO A 18 -24.00 -1.69 -11.18
CA PRO A 18 -23.79 -2.46 -12.41
C PRO A 18 -22.49 -2.13 -13.16
N SER A 19 -22.00 -0.88 -13.06
CA SER A 19 -20.71 -0.48 -13.63
C SER A 19 -19.52 -1.21 -13.00
N LEU A 20 -19.61 -1.58 -11.72
CA LEU A 20 -18.57 -2.33 -11.01
C LEU A 20 -18.69 -3.84 -11.21
N ALA A 21 -19.87 -4.33 -11.59
CA ALA A 21 -20.11 -5.77 -11.72
C ALA A 21 -19.20 -6.41 -12.78
N GLY A 22 -19.08 -5.78 -13.96
CA GLY A 22 -18.17 -6.23 -15.02
C GLY A 22 -16.71 -6.20 -14.56
N LEU A 23 -16.26 -5.06 -14.02
CA LEU A 23 -14.91 -4.90 -13.48
C LEU A 23 -14.55 -5.99 -12.47
N MET A 24 -15.45 -6.30 -11.54
CA MET A 24 -15.22 -7.32 -10.51
C MET A 24 -15.20 -8.73 -11.08
N ALA A 25 -16.12 -9.05 -12.00
CA ALA A 25 -16.17 -10.36 -12.63
C ALA A 25 -14.87 -10.66 -13.39
N ASP A 26 -14.41 -9.72 -14.20
CA ASP A 26 -13.18 -9.82 -15.01
C ASP A 26 -11.91 -9.93 -14.16
N ASN A 27 -11.98 -9.51 -12.89
CA ASN A 27 -10.85 -9.50 -11.96
C ASN A 27 -11.02 -10.47 -10.78
N SER A 28 -11.86 -11.50 -10.91
CA SER A 28 -12.21 -12.43 -9.83
C SER A 28 -10.99 -13.07 -9.14
N ASP A 29 -10.00 -13.55 -9.91
CA ASP A 29 -8.78 -14.15 -9.35
C ASP A 29 -7.94 -13.15 -8.56
N LYS A 30 -7.86 -11.91 -9.05
CA LYS A 30 -7.17 -10.81 -8.35
C LYS A 30 -7.91 -10.46 -7.07
N LEU A 31 -9.24 -10.38 -7.12
CA LEU A 31 -10.09 -10.10 -5.97
C LEU A 31 -9.99 -11.17 -4.88
N LEU A 32 -9.92 -12.46 -5.24
CA LEU A 32 -9.67 -13.53 -4.28
C LEU A 32 -8.38 -13.28 -3.51
N LYS A 33 -7.28 -13.00 -4.21
CA LYS A 33 -6.00 -12.67 -3.58
C LYS A 33 -6.11 -11.44 -2.67
N ILE A 34 -6.84 -10.40 -3.09
CA ILE A 34 -7.06 -9.19 -2.30
C ILE A 34 -7.84 -9.48 -1.01
N PHE A 35 -8.90 -10.28 -1.09
CA PHE A 35 -9.74 -10.60 0.07
C PHE A 35 -9.07 -11.56 1.04
N ASP A 36 -8.06 -12.30 0.58
CA ASP A 36 -7.27 -13.23 1.40
C ASP A 36 -6.13 -12.57 2.19
N ILE A 37 -5.69 -11.35 1.80
CA ILE A 37 -4.64 -10.62 2.54
C ILE A 37 -4.99 -10.52 4.03
N ASP A 38 -4.04 -10.86 4.90
CA ASP A 38 -4.16 -10.79 6.36
C ASP A 38 -5.35 -11.58 6.96
N ARG A 39 -5.86 -12.60 6.26
CA ARG A 39 -7.01 -13.41 6.72
C ARG A 39 -6.62 -14.75 7.36
N GLY A 40 -5.51 -15.36 6.96
CA GLY A 40 -5.07 -16.67 7.46
C GLY A 40 -4.27 -16.67 8.77
N GLY A 41 -3.92 -15.49 9.31
CA GLY A 41 -3.04 -15.37 10.49
C GLY A 41 -3.76 -15.43 11.84
N PRO A 42 -3.00 -15.37 12.97
CA PRO A 42 -3.56 -15.43 14.34
C PRO A 42 -4.44 -14.22 14.70
N LYS A 43 -4.37 -13.14 13.92
CA LYS A 43 -5.21 -11.94 14.06
C LYS A 43 -5.84 -11.63 12.70
N PRO A 44 -6.83 -12.42 12.27
CA PRO A 44 -7.45 -12.23 10.96
C PRO A 44 -8.16 -10.88 10.92
N ARG A 45 -8.12 -10.25 9.75
CA ARG A 45 -8.80 -8.97 9.50
C ARG A 45 -10.33 -9.06 9.70
N LYS A 46 -10.91 -8.00 10.27
CA LYS A 46 -12.35 -7.88 10.64
C LYS A 46 -12.99 -6.58 10.15
N ASP A 47 -12.40 -5.99 9.12
CA ASP A 47 -12.64 -4.63 8.62
C ASP A 47 -13.56 -4.57 7.38
N LEU A 48 -14.06 -5.71 6.89
CA LEU A 48 -14.96 -5.78 5.73
C LEU A 48 -16.40 -5.99 6.20
N VAL A 49 -17.24 -4.97 6.02
CA VAL A 49 -18.57 -4.91 6.65
C VAL A 49 -19.71 -4.88 5.63
N TYR A 50 -19.66 -4.00 4.63
CA TYR A 50 -20.72 -3.87 3.62
C TYR A 50 -20.16 -3.48 2.24
N GLY A 51 -20.90 -3.79 1.17
CA GLY A 51 -20.39 -3.77 -0.21
C GLY A 51 -19.70 -2.48 -0.64
N ARG A 52 -20.32 -1.31 -0.42
CA ARG A 52 -19.70 -0.01 -0.77
C ARG A 52 -18.37 0.21 -0.05
N GLN A 53 -18.32 -0.06 1.26
CA GLN A 53 -17.10 0.09 2.04
C GLN A 53 -16.02 -0.91 1.61
N ILE A 54 -16.40 -2.14 1.28
CA ILE A 54 -15.46 -3.14 0.77
C ILE A 54 -14.87 -2.68 -0.57
N PHE A 55 -15.71 -2.21 -1.50
CA PHE A 55 -15.21 -1.70 -2.78
C PHE A 55 -14.31 -0.48 -2.59
N GLU A 56 -14.72 0.49 -1.79
CA GLU A 56 -13.86 1.63 -1.46
C GLU A 56 -12.54 1.17 -0.87
N PHE A 57 -12.54 0.16 0.01
CA PHE A 57 -11.32 -0.38 0.60
C PHE A 57 -10.35 -0.94 -0.45
N ILE A 58 -10.84 -1.64 -1.47
CA ILE A 58 -10.01 -2.29 -2.49
C ILE A 58 -9.81 -1.45 -3.77
N SER A 59 -10.53 -0.33 -3.90
CA SER A 59 -10.59 0.46 -5.13
C SER A 59 -9.22 0.85 -5.68
N TYR A 60 -8.22 1.08 -4.83
CA TYR A 60 -6.86 1.41 -5.26
C TYR A 60 -6.18 0.28 -6.05
N PHE A 61 -6.68 -0.95 -6.08
CA PHE A 61 -6.16 -2.01 -6.95
C PHE A 61 -6.55 -1.85 -8.42
N PHE A 62 -7.45 -0.92 -8.73
CA PHE A 62 -7.94 -0.61 -10.08
C PHE A 62 -7.50 0.79 -10.46
N ASP A 63 -6.81 0.93 -11.59
CA ASP A 63 -6.15 2.18 -11.96
C ASP A 63 -7.14 3.33 -12.20
N GLU A 64 -8.32 3.03 -12.73
CA GLU A 64 -9.42 4.00 -12.93
C GLU A 64 -9.97 4.57 -11.62
N HIS A 65 -9.71 3.92 -10.49
CA HIS A 65 -10.17 4.33 -9.17
C HIS A 65 -9.02 4.75 -8.24
N PHE A 66 -7.77 4.72 -8.73
CA PHE A 66 -6.61 5.11 -7.95
C PHE A 66 -6.49 6.62 -7.85
N MET A 67 -6.30 7.12 -6.63
CA MET A 67 -5.93 8.50 -6.35
C MET A 67 -5.23 8.57 -4.99
N ILE A 68 -4.27 9.48 -4.85
CA ILE A 68 -3.70 9.82 -3.55
C ILE A 68 -4.73 10.64 -2.77
N ARG A 69 -5.14 10.14 -1.59
CA ARG A 69 -6.16 10.75 -0.73
C ARG A 69 -5.59 11.29 0.58
N ASP A 70 -4.58 10.60 1.12
CA ASP A 70 -3.98 10.96 2.39
C ASP A 70 -2.69 11.74 2.17
N ASP A 71 -2.41 12.67 3.09
CA ASP A 71 -1.17 13.44 3.09
C ASP A 71 0.04 12.57 3.44
N PHE A 72 1.18 12.88 2.83
CA PHE A 72 2.45 12.29 3.21
C PHE A 72 2.81 12.64 4.68
N PRO A 73 3.56 11.78 5.39
CA PRO A 73 3.93 12.02 6.79
C PRO A 73 4.62 13.36 6.99
N SER A 74 4.20 14.13 7.99
CA SER A 74 4.75 15.45 8.29
C SER A 74 6.21 15.40 8.76
N GLU A 75 6.68 14.25 9.25
CA GLU A 75 8.09 13.98 9.56
C GLU A 75 8.99 13.81 8.33
N CYS A 76 8.39 13.70 7.14
CA CYS A 76 9.12 13.62 5.89
C CYS A 76 8.99 14.95 5.16
N SER A 77 10.11 15.70 5.07
CA SER A 77 10.16 16.93 4.27
C SER A 77 9.88 16.62 2.79
N PRO A 78 9.40 17.58 1.98
CA PRO A 78 9.21 17.36 0.54
C PRO A 78 10.45 16.80 -0.17
N GLY A 79 11.65 17.27 0.21
CA GLY A 79 12.92 16.76 -0.28
C GLY A 79 13.20 15.31 0.14
N ASP A 80 12.94 14.96 1.41
CA ASP A 80 13.07 13.57 1.88
C ASP A 80 12.04 12.65 1.20
N ILE A 81 10.79 13.09 1.00
CA ILE A 81 9.76 12.30 0.29
C ILE A 81 10.23 11.96 -1.12
N LYS A 82 10.69 12.97 -1.87
CA LYS A 82 11.23 12.79 -3.23
C LYS A 82 12.37 11.77 -3.23
N GLU A 83 13.33 11.92 -2.31
CA GLU A 83 14.49 11.03 -2.23
C GLU A 83 14.11 9.60 -1.80
N ILE A 84 13.15 9.43 -0.89
CA ILE A 84 12.60 8.12 -0.50
C ILE A 84 12.01 7.43 -1.72
N LEU A 85 11.14 8.10 -2.48
CA LEU A 85 10.49 7.53 -3.65
C LEU A 85 11.51 7.19 -4.75
N ARG A 86 12.49 8.07 -4.99
CA ARG A 86 13.57 7.83 -5.96
C ARG A 86 14.39 6.59 -5.60
N ARG A 87 14.87 6.49 -4.35
CA ARG A 87 15.66 5.33 -3.88
C ARG A 87 14.84 4.06 -3.87
N TYR A 88 13.58 4.15 -3.44
CA TYR A 88 12.68 3.01 -3.45
C TYR A 88 12.50 2.47 -4.86
N LEU A 89 12.16 3.33 -5.84
CA LEU A 89 12.01 2.96 -7.24
C LEU A 89 13.27 2.30 -7.82
N ALA A 90 14.45 2.84 -7.51
CA ALA A 90 15.73 2.32 -7.97
C ALA A 90 16.08 0.94 -7.37
N SER A 91 15.61 0.65 -6.14
CA SER A 91 15.90 -0.61 -5.43
C SER A 91 14.79 -1.67 -5.56
N TYR A 92 13.61 -1.29 -6.04
CA TYR A 92 12.45 -2.16 -6.11
C TYR A 92 12.68 -3.34 -7.05
N ASP A 93 12.39 -4.55 -6.55
CA ASP A 93 12.45 -5.81 -7.26
C ASP A 93 11.23 -6.66 -6.88
N GLU A 94 10.49 -7.15 -7.87
CA GLU A 94 9.28 -7.96 -7.61
C GLU A 94 9.61 -9.37 -7.12
N ALA A 95 10.83 -9.85 -7.38
CA ALA A 95 11.30 -11.15 -6.91
C ALA A 95 11.69 -11.16 -5.43
N ASP A 96 11.77 -9.98 -4.78
CA ASP A 96 12.07 -9.89 -3.35
C ASP A 96 10.97 -10.57 -2.51
N ASP A 97 11.39 -11.39 -1.55
CA ASP A 97 10.52 -11.76 -0.43
C ASP A 97 10.28 -10.57 0.52
N ASN A 98 9.35 -10.74 1.47
CA ASN A 98 8.97 -9.67 2.39
C ASN A 98 10.15 -9.17 3.23
N GLU A 99 11.05 -10.07 3.66
CA GLU A 99 12.21 -9.72 4.49
C GLU A 99 13.23 -8.89 3.71
N THR A 100 13.58 -9.33 2.50
CA THR A 100 14.51 -8.64 1.60
C THR A 100 13.97 -7.26 1.23
N TRP A 101 12.70 -7.18 0.86
CA TRP A 101 12.01 -5.93 0.57
C TRP A 101 12.05 -4.96 1.75
N PHE A 102 11.72 -5.43 2.96
CA PHE A 102 11.73 -4.57 4.15
C PHE A 102 13.15 -4.15 4.55
N GLY A 103 14.15 -5.00 4.28
CA GLY A 103 15.57 -4.68 4.41
C GLY A 103 15.99 -3.45 3.59
N LYS A 104 15.51 -3.35 2.34
CA LYS A 104 15.74 -2.18 1.47
C LYS A 104 15.13 -0.90 2.07
N ILE A 105 13.91 -0.98 2.63
CA ILE A 105 13.27 0.16 3.32
C ILE A 105 14.07 0.59 4.54
N ARG A 106 14.57 -0.36 5.35
CA ARG A 106 15.42 -0.05 6.51
C ARG A 106 16.73 0.64 6.09
N ARG A 107 17.33 0.24 4.96
CA ARG A 107 18.52 0.90 4.42
C ARG A 107 18.23 2.35 4.03
N ILE A 108 17.17 2.59 3.25
CA ILE A 108 16.74 3.96 2.90
C ILE A 108 16.50 4.80 4.16
N THR A 109 15.85 4.20 5.16
CA THR A 109 15.56 4.86 6.45
C THR A 109 16.86 5.30 7.14
N ALA A 110 17.82 4.40 7.30
CA ALA A 110 19.09 4.69 7.95
C ALA A 110 19.89 5.77 7.19
N ASP A 111 20.00 5.61 5.86
CA ASP A 111 20.79 6.52 5.02
C ASP A 111 20.24 7.96 5.01
N LEU A 112 18.96 8.16 5.31
CA LEU A 112 18.31 9.48 5.35
C LEU A 112 18.20 10.08 6.76
N GLY A 113 18.76 9.41 7.78
CA GLY A 113 18.75 9.90 9.17
C GLY A 113 17.44 9.67 9.93
N TYR A 114 16.66 8.67 9.53
CA TYR A 114 15.48 8.20 10.26
C TYR A 114 15.82 7.00 11.13
N ALA A 115 15.11 6.82 12.24
CA ALA A 115 15.33 5.67 13.11
C ALA A 115 14.79 4.37 12.48
N VAL A 116 15.65 3.36 12.31
CA VAL A 116 15.25 2.04 11.80
C VAL A 116 14.31 1.27 12.76
N LYS A 117 14.24 1.69 14.03
CA LYS A 117 13.30 1.17 15.03
C LYS A 117 12.48 2.34 15.60
N PRO A 118 11.13 2.24 15.63
CA PRO A 118 10.29 3.31 16.21
C PRO A 118 10.62 3.62 17.68
N LYS A 119 11.09 2.62 18.44
CA LYS A 119 11.49 2.80 19.84
C LYS A 119 12.70 3.74 20.00
N ASP A 120 13.62 3.75 19.03
CA ASP A 120 14.83 4.57 19.10
C ASP A 120 14.48 6.05 18.87
N TYR A 121 13.58 6.33 17.91
CA TYR A 121 13.00 7.66 17.72
C TYR A 121 12.22 8.13 18.95
N LYS A 122 11.38 7.26 19.54
CA LYS A 122 10.62 7.61 20.75
C LYS A 122 11.53 7.96 21.93
N LYS A 123 12.70 7.32 22.03
CA LYS A 123 13.66 7.55 23.12
C LYS A 123 14.51 8.81 22.89
N ASN A 124 14.88 9.11 21.65
CA ASN A 124 15.77 10.23 21.31
C ASN A 124 15.23 10.97 20.06
N PRO A 125 14.08 11.67 20.16
CA PRO A 125 13.43 12.28 19.01
C PRO A 125 14.28 13.37 18.34
N GLU A 126 15.19 14.01 19.07
CA GLU A 126 16.11 15.03 18.56
C GLU A 126 17.22 14.47 17.66
N GLN A 127 17.48 13.15 17.71
CA GLN A 127 18.55 12.50 16.93
C GLN A 127 18.07 12.00 15.56
N TYR A 128 16.76 12.00 15.31
CA TYR A 128 16.20 11.46 14.08
C TYR A 128 15.11 12.36 13.53
N LYS A 129 15.01 12.43 12.20
CA LYS A 129 13.91 13.14 11.52
C LYS A 129 12.54 12.48 11.75
N GLY A 130 12.54 11.20 12.12
CA GLY A 130 11.37 10.34 12.29
C GLY A 130 11.80 8.87 12.40
N HIS A 131 10.95 7.93 11.99
CA HIS A 131 11.28 6.50 12.00
C HIS A 131 10.88 5.76 10.72
N VAL A 132 11.32 4.49 10.61
CA VAL A 132 11.04 3.56 9.49
C VAL A 132 9.56 3.48 9.08
N GLY A 133 8.65 3.75 10.02
CA GLY A 133 7.22 3.76 9.78
C GLY A 133 6.79 4.91 8.90
N HIS A 134 7.38 6.11 9.08
CA HIS A 134 7.13 7.28 8.23
C HIS A 134 7.67 7.04 6.82
N VAL A 135 8.90 6.52 6.69
CA VAL A 135 9.50 6.17 5.39
C VAL A 135 8.66 5.12 4.65
N ARG A 136 8.23 4.05 5.34
CA ARG A 136 7.30 3.06 4.76
C ARG A 136 5.96 3.69 4.39
N ASN A 137 5.47 4.65 5.16
CA ASN A 137 4.17 5.29 4.89
C ASN A 137 4.22 6.19 3.66
N VAL A 138 5.36 6.84 3.37
CA VAL A 138 5.58 7.52 2.08
C VAL A 138 5.39 6.55 0.92
N ILE A 139 6.04 5.39 0.97
CA ILE A 139 5.90 4.35 -0.05
C ILE A 139 4.47 3.84 -0.13
N ARG A 140 3.82 3.61 1.02
CA ARG A 140 2.42 3.16 1.08
C ARG A 140 1.49 4.13 0.36
N ILE A 141 1.59 5.42 0.69
CA ILE A 141 0.72 6.45 0.10
C ILE A 141 0.98 6.57 -1.40
N ALA A 142 2.23 6.49 -1.85
CA ALA A 142 2.52 6.48 -3.27
C ALA A 142 1.92 5.27 -4.00
N VAL A 143 1.87 4.08 -3.37
CA VAL A 143 1.31 2.86 -3.99
C VAL A 143 -0.21 2.76 -3.88
N THR A 144 -0.80 3.09 -2.74
CA THR A 144 -2.21 2.83 -2.42
C THR A 144 -3.06 4.10 -2.33
N GLY A 145 -2.42 5.26 -2.29
CA GLY A 145 -3.05 6.55 -2.04
C GLY A 145 -3.48 6.77 -0.60
N ARG A 146 -3.14 5.85 0.32
CA ARG A 146 -3.64 5.83 1.71
C ARG A 146 -2.54 5.55 2.71
N SER A 147 -2.64 6.15 3.87
CA SER A 147 -1.76 5.95 5.03
C SER A 147 -2.01 4.62 5.74
N SER A 148 -3.17 4.00 5.53
CA SER A 148 -3.55 2.71 6.09
C SER A 148 -3.90 1.69 5.00
N SER A 149 -3.34 0.50 5.12
CA SER A 149 -3.57 -0.63 4.22
C SER A 149 -3.27 -1.94 4.95
N PRO A 150 -3.72 -3.08 4.41
CA PRO A 150 -3.14 -4.40 4.70
C PRO A 150 -1.63 -4.45 4.39
N ASP A 151 -1.03 -5.62 4.50
CA ASP A 151 0.39 -5.83 4.18
C ASP A 151 0.80 -5.23 2.81
N LEU A 152 1.70 -4.25 2.84
CA LEU A 152 2.10 -3.46 1.67
C LEU A 152 2.92 -4.28 0.67
N TRP A 153 3.72 -5.24 1.13
CA TRP A 153 4.46 -6.11 0.23
C TRP A 153 3.49 -6.98 -0.59
N THR A 154 2.54 -7.64 0.07
CA THR A 154 1.51 -8.46 -0.58
C THR A 154 0.66 -7.66 -1.56
N ILE A 155 0.28 -6.42 -1.19
CA ILE A 155 -0.44 -5.51 -2.09
C ILE A 155 0.35 -5.29 -3.39
N GLN A 156 1.66 -5.03 -3.30
CA GLN A 156 2.51 -4.80 -4.46
C GLN A 156 2.65 -6.05 -5.33
N GLN A 157 2.76 -7.24 -4.72
CA GLN A 157 2.79 -8.52 -5.43
C GLN A 157 1.50 -8.75 -6.24
N ILE A 158 0.35 -8.40 -5.68
CA ILE A 158 -0.95 -8.50 -6.36
C ILE A 158 -1.09 -7.46 -7.49
N MET A 159 -0.52 -6.26 -7.32
CA MET A 159 -0.55 -5.20 -8.33
C MET A 159 0.38 -5.44 -9.52
N GLY A 160 1.50 -6.13 -9.29
CA GLY A 160 2.57 -6.34 -10.26
C GLY A 160 3.52 -5.15 -10.41
N ALA A 161 4.77 -5.42 -10.83
CA ALA A 161 5.82 -4.40 -10.85
C ALA A 161 5.50 -3.18 -11.72
N GLN A 162 4.85 -3.36 -12.86
CA GLN A 162 4.56 -2.25 -13.78
C GLN A 162 3.70 -1.18 -13.09
N THR A 163 2.61 -1.61 -12.45
CA THR A 163 1.70 -0.74 -11.70
C THR A 163 2.42 -0.04 -10.56
N VAL A 164 3.21 -0.78 -9.77
CA VAL A 164 3.94 -0.24 -8.62
C VAL A 164 4.95 0.82 -9.06
N ARG A 165 5.79 0.50 -10.05
CA ARG A 165 6.81 1.43 -10.58
C ARG A 165 6.18 2.70 -11.13
N ARG A 166 5.09 2.58 -11.90
CA ARG A 166 4.35 3.72 -12.45
C ARG A 166 3.83 4.64 -11.33
N ARG A 167 3.18 4.09 -10.32
CA ARG A 167 2.62 4.88 -9.20
C ARG A 167 3.69 5.58 -8.37
N ILE A 168 4.81 4.91 -8.10
CA ILE A 168 5.96 5.54 -7.42
C ILE A 168 6.54 6.68 -8.26
N ALA A 169 6.66 6.51 -9.59
CA ALA A 169 7.17 7.55 -10.48
C ALA A 169 6.22 8.76 -10.58
N GLU A 170 4.91 8.52 -10.69
CA GLU A 170 3.88 9.57 -10.67
C GLU A 170 3.92 10.35 -9.34
N ALA A 171 3.99 9.65 -8.20
CA ALA A 171 4.10 10.28 -6.89
C ALA A 171 5.42 11.06 -6.71
N HIS A 172 6.53 10.56 -7.27
CA HIS A 172 7.81 11.28 -7.26
C HIS A 172 7.71 12.61 -8.02
N GLY A 173 7.01 12.63 -9.15
CA GLY A 173 6.82 13.83 -9.99
C GLY A 173 6.01 14.95 -9.31
N LEU A 174 5.33 14.67 -8.19
CA LEU A 174 4.65 15.70 -7.39
C LEU A 174 5.62 16.65 -6.66
N PHE A 175 6.91 16.32 -6.62
CA PHE A 175 7.96 17.04 -5.91
C PHE A 175 9.05 17.58 -6.87
N ASP A 176 8.76 17.65 -8.17
CA ASP A 176 9.61 18.27 -9.19
C ASP A 176 9.47 19.79 -9.25
#